data_AF-A0A938PCR9-F1
#
_entry.id   AF-A0A938PCR9-F1
#
_cell.length_a   1.000
_cell.length_b   1.000
_cell.length_c   1.000
_cell.angle_alpha   90.00
_cell.angle_beta   90.00
_cell.angle_gamma   90.00
#
_symmetry.space_group_name_H-M   'P 1'
#
loop_
_entity.id
_entity.type
_entity.pdbx_description
1 polymer ?
#
loop_
_entity_poly.entity_id
_entity_poly.type
_entity_poly.pdbx_seq_one_letter_code
_entity_poly.pdbx_strand_id
1 'polypeptide(L)'
;MKNIKISFFFLVVLVMLAVTGCKKEDNPTEPKTSTDITNPSGQPMPSFSEQADYGGVMTSIYYYMAAPIAGLPDIGTNVASAIFNGGVDAGAVTLNNNALGKITASAKTYYTAPDINNPLNQLNLSWNGTNHSWNVAGANGVPALTGSAKSPNDYSVTLPTANSAVTKASGIQVKWSNPSSAKALIQIVNINNKAQVKVYQEVVDNGSYTIPAADLANFSGDCMVFVVKYNYSFTFTGGKKYYFVSEIVKSVTVKVN
;
A
#
# COMPACT_ATOMS: atom_id res chain seq x y z
N MET A 1 40.81 56.77 11.27
CA MET A 1 40.84 55.42 11.92
C MET A 1 39.52 55.06 12.62
N LYS A 2 38.34 55.42 12.07
CA LYS A 2 37.02 55.03 12.63
C LYS A 2 36.28 53.94 11.83
N ASN A 3 36.67 53.70 10.58
CA ASN A 3 35.95 52.77 9.68
C ASN A 3 36.53 51.34 9.65
N ILE A 4 37.67 51.10 10.30
CA ILE A 4 38.30 49.76 10.39
C ILE A 4 37.61 48.89 11.47
N LYS A 5 37.06 49.51 12.52
CA LYS A 5 36.42 48.75 13.63
C LYS A 5 35.06 48.16 13.26
N ILE A 6 34.31 48.81 12.35
CA ILE A 6 32.99 48.34 11.90
C ILE A 6 33.13 47.16 10.91
N SER A 7 34.15 47.18 10.07
CA SER A 7 34.41 46.10 9.11
C SER A 7 34.87 44.81 9.78
N PHE A 8 35.62 44.91 10.90
CA PHE A 8 36.01 43.73 11.69
C PHE A 8 34.83 43.10 12.45
N PHE A 9 33.87 43.91 12.93
CA PHE A 9 32.69 43.41 13.64
C PHE A 9 31.75 42.64 12.70
N PHE A 10 31.56 43.12 11.47
CA PHE A 10 30.74 42.40 10.47
C PHE A 10 31.37 41.09 9.99
N LEU A 11 32.71 41.03 9.87
CA LEU A 11 33.41 39.80 9.49
C LEU A 11 33.32 38.72 10.57
N VAL A 12 33.38 39.09 11.85
CA VAL A 12 33.26 38.14 12.97
C VAL A 12 31.83 37.58 13.09
N VAL A 13 30.81 38.40 12.86
CA VAL A 13 29.39 37.94 12.86
C VAL A 13 29.12 37.01 11.66
N LEU A 14 29.71 37.29 10.49
CA LEU A 14 29.54 36.43 9.30
C LEU A 14 30.21 35.06 9.47
N VAL A 15 31.35 35.00 10.18
CA VAL A 15 32.02 33.73 10.50
C VAL A 15 31.24 32.95 11.57
N MET A 16 30.62 33.61 12.56
CA MET A 16 29.76 32.92 13.53
C MET A 16 28.50 32.31 12.90
N LEU A 17 27.92 32.94 11.87
CA LEU A 17 26.79 32.39 11.11
C LEU A 17 27.18 31.25 10.16
N ALA A 18 28.47 31.06 9.88
CA ALA A 18 28.98 29.98 9.04
C ALA A 18 29.34 28.70 9.82
N VAL A 19 29.31 28.72 11.16
CA VAL A 19 29.62 27.53 12.01
C VAL A 19 28.44 27.04 12.86
N THR A 20 27.23 27.63 12.70
CA THR A 20 25.99 26.91 13.04
C THR A 20 25.75 25.86 11.96
N GLY A 21 26.56 24.80 12.03
CA GLY A 21 26.38 23.61 11.24
C GLY A 21 24.95 23.13 11.42
N CYS A 22 24.29 22.89 10.29
CA CYS A 22 23.34 21.81 10.21
C CYS A 22 24.05 20.59 10.81
N LYS A 23 23.78 20.31 12.09
CA LYS A 23 23.83 18.93 12.54
C LYS A 23 23.01 18.19 11.49
N LYS A 24 23.61 17.19 10.87
CA LYS A 24 22.80 16.08 10.35
C LYS A 24 21.87 15.77 11.51
N GLU A 25 20.60 16.11 11.35
CA GLU A 25 19.58 15.45 12.12
C GLU A 25 19.91 13.98 11.95
N ASP A 26 20.08 13.29 13.06
CA ASP A 26 20.03 11.85 13.07
C ASP A 26 18.79 11.51 12.22
N ASN A 27 19.03 11.01 10.99
CA ASN A 27 17.96 10.45 10.18
C ASN A 27 17.20 9.57 11.15
N PRO A 28 15.87 9.76 11.33
CA PRO A 28 15.13 8.98 12.29
C PRO A 28 15.46 7.52 12.00
N THR A 29 16.20 6.90 12.92
CA THR A 29 16.50 5.48 12.84
C THR A 29 15.15 4.82 12.72
N GLU A 30 14.93 4.15 11.58
CA GLU A 30 13.68 3.47 11.27
C GLU A 30 13.20 2.72 12.52
N PRO A 31 11.95 2.88 12.94
CA PRO A 31 11.43 2.07 14.02
C PRO A 31 11.47 0.61 13.60
N LYS A 32 12.43 -0.15 14.15
CA LYS A 32 12.34 -1.61 14.20
C LYS A 32 11.22 -1.96 15.17
N THR A 33 10.03 -2.23 14.60
CA THR A 33 9.23 -3.46 14.79
C THR A 33 7.84 -3.29 14.15
N SER A 34 7.69 -3.82 12.94
CA SER A 34 6.50 -4.54 12.44
C SER A 34 6.90 -5.15 11.10
N THR A 35 6.97 -6.48 11.02
CA THR A 35 7.29 -7.20 9.78
C THR A 35 6.18 -6.97 8.75
N ASP A 36 6.62 -6.65 7.53
CA ASP A 36 5.87 -6.49 6.27
C ASP A 36 4.99 -5.27 6.02
N ILE A 37 5.58 -4.30 5.30
CA ILE A 37 4.95 -3.69 4.10
C ILE A 37 6.05 -3.37 3.06
N THR A 38 6.55 -4.36 2.31
CA THR A 38 7.39 -4.09 1.10
C THR A 38 6.54 -4.01 -0.17
N ASN A 39 5.29 -3.56 -0.06
CA ASN A 39 4.44 -3.31 -1.22
C ASN A 39 4.71 -1.89 -1.74
N PRO A 40 5.25 -1.71 -2.96
CA PRO A 40 5.47 -0.38 -3.54
C PRO A 40 4.18 0.43 -3.71
N SER A 41 2.99 -0.19 -3.70
CA SER A 41 1.72 0.55 -3.75
C SER A 41 1.31 1.22 -2.42
N GLY A 42 1.99 0.87 -1.31
CA GLY A 42 1.65 1.35 0.03
C GLY A 42 0.32 0.85 0.58
N GLN A 43 -0.34 -0.09 -0.11
CA GLN A 43 -1.61 -0.68 0.30
C GLN A 43 -1.42 -1.97 1.13
N PRO A 44 -2.33 -2.27 2.07
CA PRO A 44 -2.35 -3.57 2.75
C PRO A 44 -2.49 -4.71 1.74
N MET A 45 -1.50 -5.58 1.69
CA MET A 45 -1.45 -6.77 0.83
C MET A 45 -1.01 -7.96 1.68
N PRO A 46 -1.45 -9.19 1.37
CA PRO A 46 -0.87 -10.39 1.97
C PRO A 46 0.65 -10.42 1.77
N SER A 47 1.39 -10.82 2.80
CA SER A 47 2.84 -10.98 2.66
C SER A 47 3.20 -12.34 2.06
N PHE A 48 4.12 -12.30 1.11
CA PHE A 48 4.74 -13.48 0.51
C PHE A 48 6.28 -13.43 0.60
N SER A 49 6.84 -12.33 1.10
CA SER A 49 8.27 -12.00 1.08
C SER A 49 9.12 -12.94 1.95
N GLU A 50 8.52 -13.49 3.01
CA GLU A 50 9.20 -14.39 3.97
C GLU A 50 9.33 -15.84 3.44
N GLN A 51 8.75 -16.15 2.27
CA GLN A 51 8.83 -17.49 1.67
C GLN A 51 10.22 -17.71 1.05
N ALA A 52 10.90 -18.80 1.40
CA ALA A 52 12.25 -19.10 0.90
C ALA A 52 12.33 -19.21 -0.64
N ASP A 53 11.21 -19.58 -1.28
CA ASP A 53 11.06 -19.68 -2.72
C ASP A 53 10.42 -18.45 -3.37
N TYR A 54 10.34 -17.30 -2.68
CA TYR A 54 9.79 -16.07 -3.26
C TYR A 54 10.56 -15.60 -4.51
N GLY A 55 9.86 -15.45 -5.63
CA GLY A 55 10.38 -14.97 -6.91
C GLY A 55 9.84 -13.59 -7.31
N GLY A 56 8.64 -13.24 -6.87
CA GLY A 56 8.02 -11.94 -7.16
C GLY A 56 6.52 -11.94 -6.88
N VAL A 57 5.93 -10.75 -6.90
CA VAL A 57 4.50 -10.54 -6.74
C VAL A 57 4.00 -9.58 -7.81
N MET A 58 2.83 -9.89 -8.36
CA MET A 58 2.09 -9.07 -9.31
C MET A 58 0.69 -8.88 -8.76
N THR A 59 0.28 -7.63 -8.58
CA THR A 59 -0.93 -7.26 -7.86
C THR A 59 -1.77 -6.35 -8.73
N SER A 60 -3.04 -6.71 -8.88
CA SER A 60 -4.07 -5.82 -9.44
C SER A 60 -4.99 -5.39 -8.30
N ILE A 61 -5.30 -4.10 -8.25
CA ILE A 61 -5.94 -3.44 -7.11
C ILE A 61 -7.08 -2.57 -7.65
N TYR A 62 -8.27 -2.70 -7.07
CA TYR A 62 -9.25 -1.64 -7.10
C TYR A 62 -9.21 -0.93 -5.77
N TYR A 63 -8.70 0.31 -5.78
CA TYR A 63 -8.72 1.16 -4.62
C TYR A 63 -9.96 2.04 -4.68
N TYR A 64 -10.75 2.01 -3.61
CA TYR A 64 -11.92 2.84 -3.44
C TYR A 64 -11.93 3.49 -2.06
N MET A 65 -12.13 4.79 -2.04
CA MET A 65 -12.21 5.58 -0.81
C MET A 65 -13.54 6.33 -0.80
N ALA A 66 -14.39 6.01 0.17
CA ALA A 66 -15.68 6.66 0.34
C ALA A 66 -15.48 8.05 0.96
N ALA A 67 -15.98 9.09 0.28
CA ALA A 67 -15.99 10.48 0.74
C ALA A 67 -14.72 10.89 1.55
N PRO A 68 -13.53 10.91 0.92
CA PRO A 68 -12.26 11.16 1.62
C PRO A 68 -12.23 12.46 2.42
N ILE A 69 -12.99 13.44 1.96
CA ILE A 69 -13.25 14.70 2.62
C ILE A 69 -14.76 14.90 2.58
N ALA A 70 -15.35 15.32 3.70
CA ALA A 70 -16.77 15.62 3.76
C ALA A 70 -17.17 16.60 2.65
N GLY A 71 -18.12 16.20 1.80
CA GLY A 71 -18.60 17.00 0.66
C GLY A 71 -17.89 16.74 -0.68
N LEU A 72 -16.84 15.91 -0.72
CA LEU A 72 -16.25 15.42 -1.97
C LEU A 72 -16.85 14.06 -2.37
N PRO A 73 -16.92 13.76 -3.69
CA PRO A 73 -17.38 12.46 -4.16
C PRO A 73 -16.38 11.35 -3.81
N ASP A 74 -16.83 10.12 -3.92
CA ASP A 74 -15.98 8.94 -3.79
C ASP A 74 -14.91 8.89 -4.88
N ILE A 75 -13.76 8.31 -4.54
CA ILE A 75 -12.64 8.14 -5.46
C ILE A 75 -12.40 6.65 -5.64
N GLY A 76 -12.44 6.19 -6.89
CA GLY A 76 -12.12 4.81 -7.27
C GLY A 76 -11.08 4.77 -8.38
N THR A 77 -10.10 3.88 -8.29
CA THR A 77 -9.09 3.69 -9.33
C THR A 77 -8.59 2.25 -9.41
N ASN A 78 -8.30 1.79 -10.63
CA ASN A 78 -7.61 0.54 -10.86
C ASN A 78 -6.11 0.79 -10.89
N VAL A 79 -5.36 -0.01 -10.15
CA VAL A 79 -3.90 0.01 -10.11
C VAL A 79 -3.38 -1.39 -10.37
N ALA A 80 -2.27 -1.49 -11.08
CA ALA A 80 -1.45 -2.68 -11.16
C ALA A 80 -0.07 -2.36 -10.62
N SER A 81 0.53 -3.31 -9.90
CA SER A 81 1.92 -3.23 -9.49
C SER A 81 2.60 -4.59 -9.60
N ALA A 82 3.90 -4.60 -9.92
CA ALA A 82 4.70 -5.80 -9.79
C ALA A 82 6.12 -5.49 -9.29
N ILE A 83 6.71 -6.46 -8.59
CA ILE A 83 8.11 -6.46 -8.18
C ILE A 83 8.65 -7.89 -8.23
N PHE A 84 9.86 -8.07 -8.76
CA PHE A 84 10.48 -9.38 -8.92
C PHE A 84 11.80 -9.43 -8.16
N ASN A 85 12.03 -10.50 -7.40
CA ASN A 85 13.28 -10.78 -6.69
C ASN A 85 13.89 -9.55 -5.98
N GLY A 86 13.08 -8.78 -5.26
CA GLY A 86 13.52 -7.59 -4.53
C GLY A 86 13.78 -6.33 -5.37
N GLY A 87 13.44 -6.33 -6.67
CA GLY A 87 13.56 -5.18 -7.58
C GLY A 87 14.34 -5.44 -8.87
N VAL A 88 14.47 -6.69 -9.31
CA VAL A 88 15.14 -7.02 -10.57
C VAL A 88 14.24 -6.66 -11.76
N ASP A 89 14.80 -6.06 -12.82
CA ASP A 89 14.08 -5.84 -14.07
C ASP A 89 13.83 -7.17 -14.79
N ALA A 90 12.57 -7.60 -14.82
CA ALA A 90 12.04 -8.81 -15.45
C ALA A 90 11.63 -8.62 -16.92
N GLY A 91 12.00 -7.51 -17.57
CA GLY A 91 11.60 -7.22 -18.95
C GLY A 91 10.25 -6.53 -19.02
N ALA A 92 9.50 -6.74 -20.11
CA ALA A 92 8.15 -6.19 -20.26
C ALA A 92 7.15 -6.96 -19.38
N VAL A 93 6.22 -6.22 -18.75
CA VAL A 93 5.17 -6.78 -17.89
C VAL A 93 3.83 -6.21 -18.33
N THR A 94 2.83 -7.07 -18.49
CA THR A 94 1.48 -6.66 -18.89
C THR A 94 0.41 -7.28 -18.00
N LEU A 95 -0.70 -6.55 -17.83
CA LEU A 95 -1.93 -6.99 -17.18
C LEU A 95 -3.10 -6.86 -18.16
N ASN A 96 -3.76 -7.96 -18.49
CA ASN A 96 -4.83 -8.01 -19.50
C ASN A 96 -4.41 -7.30 -20.80
N ASN A 97 -3.17 -7.53 -21.25
CA ASN A 97 -2.52 -6.90 -22.41
C ASN A 97 -2.21 -5.39 -22.27
N ASN A 98 -2.47 -4.77 -21.12
CA ASN A 98 -2.01 -3.41 -20.84
C ASN A 98 -0.57 -3.45 -20.32
N ALA A 99 0.33 -2.75 -20.99
CA ALA A 99 1.70 -2.63 -20.52
C ALA A 99 1.77 -1.80 -19.23
N LEU A 100 2.54 -2.29 -18.26
CA LEU A 100 2.89 -1.52 -17.08
C LEU A 100 4.14 -0.67 -17.37
N GLY A 101 4.14 0.56 -16.87
CA GLY A 101 5.31 1.40 -16.85
C GLY A 101 6.36 0.87 -15.88
N LYS A 102 7.62 1.19 -16.12
CA LYS A 102 8.74 0.82 -15.25
C LYS A 102 9.25 2.04 -14.51
N ILE A 103 9.45 1.90 -13.20
CA ILE A 103 10.06 2.92 -12.35
C ILE A 103 11.29 2.28 -11.69
N THR A 104 12.47 2.86 -11.92
CA THR A 104 13.70 2.42 -11.26
C THR A 104 14.11 3.44 -10.20
N ALA A 105 14.16 3.00 -8.95
CA ALA A 105 14.58 3.81 -7.80
C ALA A 105 15.49 2.99 -6.90
N SER A 106 16.63 3.56 -6.50
CA SER A 106 17.61 2.89 -5.62
C SER A 106 18.03 1.50 -6.12
N ALA A 107 18.32 1.39 -7.43
CA ALA A 107 18.66 0.15 -8.13
C ALA A 107 17.59 -0.96 -8.09
N LYS A 108 16.34 -0.61 -7.73
CA LYS A 108 15.19 -1.51 -7.78
C LYS A 108 14.22 -1.04 -8.85
N THR A 109 13.74 -1.99 -9.64
CA THR A 109 12.71 -1.79 -10.66
C THR A 109 11.35 -2.24 -10.11
N TYR A 110 10.39 -1.35 -10.25
CA TYR A 110 8.99 -1.54 -9.95
C TYR A 110 8.18 -1.36 -11.23
N TYR A 111 7.10 -2.11 -11.37
CA TYR A 111 6.17 -1.99 -12.48
C TYR A 111 4.87 -1.42 -11.94
N THR A 112 4.30 -0.43 -12.62
CA THR A 112 3.02 0.16 -12.21
C THR A 112 2.15 0.53 -13.40
N ALA A 113 0.83 0.49 -13.22
CA ALA A 113 -0.12 1.17 -14.10
C ALA A 113 -1.29 1.70 -13.23
N PRO A 114 -1.68 2.98 -13.35
CA PRO A 114 -0.98 4.02 -14.10
C PRO A 114 0.44 4.24 -13.55
N ASP A 115 1.34 4.81 -14.36
CA ASP A 115 2.70 5.13 -13.94
C ASP A 115 2.97 6.64 -14.08
N ILE A 116 4.03 7.12 -13.42
CA ILE A 116 4.34 8.56 -13.37
C ILE A 116 4.62 9.18 -14.74
N ASN A 117 5.13 8.39 -15.69
CA ASN A 117 5.41 8.85 -17.05
C ASN A 117 4.20 8.70 -17.98
N ASN A 118 3.19 7.92 -17.58
CA ASN A 118 1.92 7.78 -18.29
C ASN A 118 0.74 7.69 -17.31
N PRO A 119 0.38 8.82 -16.66
CA PRO A 119 -0.68 8.83 -15.63
C PRO A 119 -2.08 8.59 -16.21
N LEU A 120 -2.23 8.70 -17.54
CA LEU A 120 -3.48 8.44 -18.26
C LEU A 120 -3.63 6.98 -18.70
N ASN A 121 -2.65 6.12 -18.44
CA ASN A 121 -2.74 4.68 -18.67
C ASN A 121 -3.69 4.03 -17.65
N GLN A 122 -4.98 4.30 -17.81
CA GLN A 122 -6.02 3.77 -16.95
C GLN A 122 -6.28 2.30 -17.30
N LEU A 123 -6.24 1.45 -16.29
CA LEU A 123 -6.58 0.05 -16.43
C LEU A 123 -8.10 -0.11 -16.39
N ASN A 124 -8.65 -0.77 -17.42
CA ASN A 124 -10.04 -1.20 -17.40
C ASN A 124 -10.12 -2.66 -16.90
N LEU A 125 -10.25 -2.82 -15.58
CA LEU A 125 -10.36 -4.12 -14.92
C LEU A 125 -11.79 -4.37 -14.43
N SER A 126 -12.23 -5.62 -14.50
CA SER A 126 -13.56 -6.04 -14.04
C SER A 126 -13.49 -6.77 -12.70
N TRP A 127 -14.30 -6.32 -11.75
CA TRP A 127 -14.30 -6.81 -10.36
C TRP A 127 -15.53 -7.65 -10.06
N ASN A 128 -15.68 -8.73 -10.82
CA ASN A 128 -16.85 -9.60 -10.87
C ASN A 128 -16.50 -11.09 -10.96
N GLY A 129 -15.33 -11.48 -10.43
CA GLY A 129 -14.89 -12.87 -10.51
C GLY A 129 -14.20 -13.23 -11.82
N THR A 130 -13.73 -12.26 -12.60
CA THR A 130 -12.98 -12.51 -13.84
C THR A 130 -11.49 -12.67 -13.56
N ASN A 131 -10.77 -13.38 -14.43
CA ASN A 131 -9.33 -13.53 -14.27
C ASN A 131 -8.59 -12.26 -14.71
N HIS A 132 -7.73 -11.76 -13.83
CA HIS A 132 -6.73 -10.75 -14.18
C HIS A 132 -5.45 -11.47 -14.59
N SER A 133 -5.15 -11.41 -15.89
CA SER A 133 -4.11 -12.20 -16.53
C SER A 133 -2.82 -11.39 -16.68
N TRP A 134 -1.72 -11.96 -16.23
CA TRP A 134 -0.39 -11.38 -16.22
C TRP A 134 0.52 -12.07 -17.23
N ASN A 135 1.36 -11.29 -17.88
CA ASN A 135 2.43 -11.79 -18.73
C ASN A 135 3.73 -11.03 -18.44
N VAL A 136 4.81 -11.78 -18.22
CA VAL A 136 6.15 -11.27 -17.96
C VAL A 136 7.08 -11.83 -19.02
N ALA A 137 7.76 -10.96 -19.75
CA ALA A 137 8.64 -11.34 -20.85
C ALA A 137 9.87 -12.13 -20.39
N GLY A 138 10.32 -11.89 -19.16
CA GLY A 138 11.53 -12.46 -18.59
C GLY A 138 12.79 -11.68 -18.98
N ALA A 139 13.65 -11.43 -18.01
CA ALA A 139 14.97 -10.81 -18.17
C ALA A 139 15.78 -10.96 -16.88
N ASN A 140 17.11 -10.80 -16.96
CA ASN A 140 18.00 -10.68 -15.80
C ASN A 140 17.81 -11.78 -14.73
N GLY A 141 17.58 -13.02 -15.16
CA GLY A 141 17.37 -14.17 -14.27
C GLY A 141 15.92 -14.35 -13.79
N VAL A 142 15.00 -13.46 -14.14
CA VAL A 142 13.55 -13.69 -14.01
C VAL A 142 13.07 -14.43 -15.27
N PRO A 143 12.45 -15.62 -15.14
CA PRO A 143 11.95 -16.37 -16.27
C PRO A 143 10.73 -15.68 -16.89
N ALA A 144 10.52 -15.91 -18.19
CA ALA A 144 9.24 -15.59 -18.83
C ALA A 144 8.13 -16.41 -18.16
N LEU A 145 7.01 -15.76 -17.84
CA LEU A 145 5.90 -16.43 -17.18
C LEU A 145 4.56 -15.77 -17.50
N THR A 146 3.52 -16.59 -17.41
CA THR A 146 2.13 -16.17 -17.42
C THR A 146 1.43 -16.71 -16.19
N GLY A 147 0.36 -16.03 -15.80
CA GLY A 147 -0.52 -16.50 -14.75
C GLY A 147 -1.70 -15.56 -14.55
N SER A 148 -2.59 -15.89 -13.63
CA SER A 148 -3.75 -15.07 -13.38
C SER A 148 -4.30 -15.26 -11.98
N ALA A 149 -4.96 -14.23 -11.46
CA ALA A 149 -5.73 -14.31 -10.24
C ALA A 149 -7.17 -13.86 -10.49
N LYS A 150 -8.12 -14.63 -9.99
CA LYS A 150 -9.55 -14.31 -10.09
C LYS A 150 -9.87 -13.08 -9.24
N SER A 151 -10.46 -12.04 -9.82
CA SER A 151 -10.88 -10.87 -9.05
C SER A 151 -11.93 -11.24 -8.00
N PRO A 152 -11.93 -10.62 -6.81
CA PRO A 152 -13.10 -10.62 -5.95
C PRO A 152 -14.29 -9.97 -6.67
N ASN A 153 -15.49 -10.31 -6.23
CA ASN A 153 -16.67 -9.53 -6.62
C ASN A 153 -16.68 -8.20 -5.85
N ASP A 154 -17.09 -7.12 -6.50
CA ASP A 154 -17.30 -5.84 -5.85
C ASP A 154 -18.28 -5.97 -4.67
N TYR A 155 -18.07 -5.13 -3.66
CA TYR A 155 -18.77 -5.17 -2.39
C TYR A 155 -18.87 -3.78 -1.79
N SER A 156 -19.72 -3.57 -0.79
CA SER A 156 -19.82 -2.30 -0.08
C SER A 156 -19.43 -2.49 1.37
N VAL A 157 -18.64 -1.57 1.92
CA VAL A 157 -18.43 -1.48 3.38
C VAL A 157 -19.67 -0.82 3.96
N THR A 158 -20.37 -1.53 4.85
CA THR A 158 -21.64 -1.07 5.44
C THR A 158 -21.48 -0.60 6.87
N LEU A 159 -20.43 -1.05 7.57
CA LEU A 159 -19.99 -0.50 8.84
C LEU A 159 -18.45 -0.51 8.93
N PRO A 160 -17.84 0.47 9.61
CA PRO A 160 -18.46 1.70 10.11
C PRO A 160 -18.90 2.63 8.96
N THR A 161 -19.79 3.58 9.22
CA THR A 161 -20.13 4.62 8.22
C THR A 161 -19.03 5.69 8.19
N ALA A 162 -18.83 6.31 7.03
CA ALA A 162 -17.79 7.32 6.85
C ALA A 162 -17.94 8.48 7.85
N ASN A 163 -16.82 8.83 8.48
CA ASN A 163 -16.65 9.88 9.47
C ASN A 163 -17.47 9.69 10.76
N SER A 164 -17.99 8.48 11.00
CA SER A 164 -18.71 8.18 12.23
C SER A 164 -17.80 8.12 13.46
N ALA A 165 -18.37 8.46 14.61
CA ALA A 165 -17.73 8.25 15.90
C ALA A 165 -17.89 6.78 16.32
N VAL A 166 -16.77 6.13 16.64
CA VAL A 166 -16.75 4.74 17.13
C VAL A 166 -16.06 4.70 18.50
N THR A 167 -16.53 3.84 19.40
CA THR A 167 -15.91 3.68 20.72
C THR A 167 -14.94 2.51 20.71
N LYS A 168 -13.78 2.68 21.34
CA LYS A 168 -12.84 1.57 21.54
C LYS A 168 -13.33 0.55 22.57
N ALA A 169 -14.23 0.93 23.47
CA ALA A 169 -14.63 0.09 24.61
C ALA A 169 -15.27 -1.25 24.21
N SER A 170 -16.05 -1.27 23.13
CA SER A 170 -16.70 -2.47 22.60
C SER A 170 -15.96 -3.11 21.41
N GLY A 171 -14.81 -2.56 21.01
CA GLY A 171 -14.23 -2.83 19.70
C GLY A 171 -14.97 -2.11 18.57
N ILE A 172 -14.41 -2.19 17.36
CA ILE A 172 -14.99 -1.58 16.16
C ILE A 172 -15.55 -2.70 15.28
N GLN A 173 -16.86 -2.68 15.04
CA GLN A 173 -17.51 -3.60 14.11
C GLN A 173 -17.32 -3.12 12.67
N VAL A 174 -16.76 -3.99 11.84
CA VAL A 174 -16.55 -3.80 10.41
C VAL A 174 -17.46 -4.77 9.67
N LYS A 175 -18.27 -4.28 8.74
CA LYS A 175 -19.17 -5.10 7.93
C LYS A 175 -19.07 -4.75 6.46
N TRP A 176 -19.26 -5.75 5.63
CA TRP A 176 -19.30 -5.61 4.18
C TRP A 176 -20.33 -6.53 3.54
N SER A 177 -20.78 -6.17 2.35
CA SER A 177 -21.71 -6.97 1.55
C SER A 177 -21.01 -8.08 0.76
N ASN A 178 -21.81 -8.91 0.09
CA ASN A 178 -21.35 -9.90 -0.89
C ASN A 178 -20.26 -10.84 -0.36
N PRO A 179 -20.49 -11.57 0.77
CA PRO A 179 -19.55 -12.60 1.21
C PRO A 179 -19.33 -13.63 0.10
N SER A 180 -18.10 -14.09 -0.04
CA SER A 180 -17.66 -14.94 -1.15
C SER A 180 -16.59 -15.93 -0.68
N SER A 181 -16.03 -16.73 -1.59
CA SER A 181 -14.89 -17.62 -1.30
C SER A 181 -13.53 -16.89 -1.32
N ALA A 182 -13.53 -15.55 -1.27
CA ALA A 182 -12.31 -14.77 -1.18
C ALA A 182 -11.73 -14.78 0.24
N LYS A 183 -10.49 -14.33 0.38
CA LYS A 183 -9.93 -13.98 1.69
C LYS A 183 -10.25 -12.53 2.00
N ALA A 184 -10.38 -12.19 3.29
CA ALA A 184 -10.47 -10.83 3.75
C ALA A 184 -9.24 -10.42 4.57
N LEU A 185 -8.87 -9.15 4.49
CA LEU A 185 -7.91 -8.50 5.37
C LEU A 185 -8.55 -7.23 5.91
N ILE A 186 -8.47 -7.03 7.21
CA ILE A 186 -8.95 -5.83 7.89
C ILE A 186 -7.75 -5.09 8.45
N GLN A 187 -7.67 -3.79 8.20
CA GLN A 187 -6.61 -2.95 8.75
C GLN A 187 -7.21 -1.70 9.38
N ILE A 188 -6.63 -1.23 10.48
CA ILE A 188 -6.88 0.11 11.01
C ILE A 188 -5.54 0.85 11.16
N VAL A 189 -5.52 2.10 10.72
CA VAL A 189 -4.35 2.99 10.81
C VAL A 189 -4.77 4.32 11.43
N ASN A 190 -4.00 4.83 12.38
CA ASN A 190 -4.17 6.21 12.83
C ASN A 190 -3.60 7.17 11.78
N ILE A 191 -4.42 8.09 11.29
CA ILE A 191 -4.04 9.01 10.20
C ILE A 191 -2.87 9.92 10.63
N ASN A 192 -2.86 10.33 11.91
CA ASN A 192 -1.86 11.23 12.48
C ASN A 192 -0.66 10.50 13.08
N ASN A 193 -0.77 9.19 13.32
CA ASN A 193 0.33 8.38 13.84
C ASN A 193 0.43 7.06 13.07
N LYS A 194 1.19 7.07 11.96
CA LYS A 194 1.34 5.92 11.06
C LYS A 194 1.96 4.68 11.73
N ALA A 195 2.62 4.83 12.89
CA ALA A 195 3.13 3.69 13.66
C ALA A 195 2.01 2.93 14.40
N GLN A 196 0.83 3.53 14.55
CA GLN A 196 -0.35 2.87 15.10
C GLN A 196 -1.13 2.20 13.97
N VAL A 197 -0.76 0.96 13.70
CA VAL A 197 -1.38 0.10 12.71
C VAL A 197 -1.71 -1.25 13.32
N LYS A 198 -2.87 -1.81 12.94
CA LYS A 198 -3.25 -3.20 13.23
C LYS A 198 -3.74 -3.83 11.94
N VAL A 199 -3.28 -5.04 11.68
CA VAL A 199 -3.62 -5.82 10.48
C VAL A 199 -4.14 -7.18 10.91
N TYR A 200 -5.29 -7.57 10.36
CA TYR A 200 -5.92 -8.88 10.56
C TYR A 200 -6.00 -9.53 9.18
N GLN A 201 -5.11 -10.49 8.93
CA GLN A 201 -5.01 -11.18 7.64
C GLN A 201 -5.80 -12.50 7.67
N GLU A 202 -6.11 -13.00 6.48
CA GLU A 202 -6.82 -14.27 6.27
C GLU A 202 -8.14 -14.40 7.04
N VAL A 203 -8.82 -13.27 7.25
CA VAL A 203 -10.14 -13.24 7.84
C VAL A 203 -11.10 -13.95 6.89
N VAL A 204 -11.96 -14.80 7.44
CA VAL A 204 -13.01 -15.47 6.67
C VAL A 204 -13.94 -14.41 6.08
N ASP A 205 -14.19 -14.46 4.77
CA ASP A 205 -15.08 -13.55 4.06
C ASP A 205 -16.56 -13.87 4.31
N ASN A 206 -16.99 -13.69 5.56
CA ASN A 206 -18.37 -13.91 6.03
C ASN A 206 -19.19 -12.61 6.12
N GLY A 207 -18.65 -11.49 5.64
CA GLY A 207 -19.31 -10.17 5.66
C GLY A 207 -19.11 -9.36 6.93
N SER A 208 -18.35 -9.83 7.92
CA SER A 208 -18.09 -9.06 9.13
C SER A 208 -16.81 -9.42 9.87
N TYR A 209 -16.25 -8.44 10.57
CA TYR A 209 -15.16 -8.62 11.51
C TYR A 209 -15.28 -7.61 12.65
N THR A 210 -14.89 -7.99 13.87
CA THR A 210 -14.81 -7.04 14.99
C THR A 210 -13.36 -6.84 15.37
N ILE A 211 -12.87 -5.62 15.19
CA ILE A 211 -11.54 -5.23 15.69
C ILE A 211 -11.61 -5.24 17.22
N PRO A 212 -10.84 -6.09 17.91
CA PRO A 212 -10.95 -6.23 19.36
C PRO A 212 -10.62 -4.95 20.12
N ALA A 213 -11.36 -4.66 21.18
CA ALA A 213 -11.14 -3.49 22.05
C ALA A 213 -9.68 -3.40 22.57
N ALA A 214 -9.09 -4.56 22.90
CA ALA A 214 -7.72 -4.64 23.40
C ALA A 214 -6.67 -4.10 22.41
N ASP A 215 -6.92 -4.26 21.10
CA ASP A 215 -6.02 -3.75 20.06
C ASP A 215 -6.17 -2.24 19.81
N LEU A 216 -7.24 -1.64 20.32
CA LEU A 216 -7.60 -0.24 20.13
C LEU A 216 -7.16 0.68 21.28
N ALA A 217 -6.49 0.15 22.30
CA ALA A 217 -6.16 0.90 23.52
C ALA A 217 -5.45 2.25 23.23
N ASN A 218 -4.55 2.25 22.23
CA ASN A 218 -3.74 3.39 21.83
C ASN A 218 -4.29 4.16 20.62
N PHE A 219 -5.42 3.74 20.04
CA PHE A 219 -6.07 4.44 18.93
C PHE A 219 -6.97 5.56 19.46
N SER A 220 -6.91 6.72 18.81
CA SER A 220 -7.76 7.87 19.12
C SER A 220 -7.75 8.87 17.97
N GLY A 221 -8.84 9.62 17.80
CA GLY A 221 -8.98 10.61 16.74
C GLY A 221 -9.26 9.98 15.39
N ASP A 222 -8.80 10.62 14.32
CA ASP A 222 -9.11 10.19 12.96
C ASP A 222 -8.28 8.96 12.58
N CYS A 223 -8.97 7.87 12.31
CA CYS A 223 -8.41 6.60 11.89
C CYS A 223 -9.03 6.18 10.55
N MET A 224 -8.27 5.43 9.76
CA MET A 224 -8.74 4.83 8.53
C MET A 224 -8.86 3.33 8.72
N VAL A 225 -10.06 2.79 8.46
CA VAL A 225 -10.32 1.36 8.44
C VAL A 225 -10.32 0.90 6.99
N PHE A 226 -9.55 -0.12 6.68
CA PHE A 226 -9.52 -0.78 5.38
C PHE A 226 -10.20 -2.13 5.48
N VAL A 227 -11.06 -2.42 4.52
CA VAL A 227 -11.51 -3.75 4.19
C VAL A 227 -10.84 -4.11 2.87
N VAL A 228 -10.17 -5.26 2.82
CA VAL A 228 -9.53 -5.76 1.61
C VAL A 228 -10.09 -7.13 1.35
N LYS A 229 -10.70 -7.32 0.18
CA LYS A 229 -11.01 -8.65 -0.33
C LYS A 229 -9.99 -9.01 -1.35
N TYR A 230 -9.45 -10.22 -1.30
CA TYR A 230 -8.42 -10.64 -2.23
C TYR A 230 -8.48 -12.13 -2.55
N ASN A 231 -8.01 -12.47 -3.73
CA ASN A 231 -7.63 -13.81 -4.11
C ASN A 231 -6.19 -13.78 -4.61
N TYR A 232 -5.50 -14.90 -4.51
CA TYR A 232 -4.22 -15.08 -5.16
C TYR A 232 -4.07 -16.47 -5.74
N SER A 233 -3.15 -16.59 -6.68
CA SER A 233 -2.61 -17.83 -7.20
C SER A 233 -1.09 -17.68 -7.29
N PHE A 234 -0.39 -18.75 -7.68
CA PHE A 234 1.03 -18.65 -7.98
C PHE A 234 1.43 -19.62 -9.09
N THR A 235 2.51 -19.29 -9.77
CA THR A 235 3.22 -20.20 -10.68
C THR A 235 4.57 -20.51 -10.09
N PHE A 236 4.98 -21.78 -10.14
CA PHE A 236 6.32 -22.21 -9.76
C PHE A 236 7.19 -22.39 -11.02
N THR A 237 8.24 -21.58 -11.16
CA THR A 237 9.16 -21.64 -12.30
C THR A 237 10.56 -21.19 -11.88
N GLY A 238 11.60 -21.76 -12.47
CA GLY A 238 12.98 -21.45 -12.09
C GLY A 238 13.30 -21.71 -10.61
N GLY A 239 12.58 -22.64 -9.96
CA GLY A 239 12.73 -22.91 -8.52
C GLY A 239 12.13 -21.85 -7.60
N LYS A 240 11.32 -20.92 -8.13
CA LYS A 240 10.72 -19.80 -7.39
C LYS A 240 9.20 -19.74 -7.62
N LYS A 241 8.47 -19.25 -6.62
CA LYS A 241 7.04 -18.90 -6.68
C LYS A 241 6.86 -17.45 -7.09
N TYR A 242 6.00 -17.24 -8.08
CA TYR A 242 5.57 -15.93 -8.53
C TYR A 242 4.08 -15.79 -8.25
N TYR A 243 3.73 -14.84 -7.39
CA TYR A 243 2.39 -14.68 -6.86
C TYR A 243 1.60 -13.68 -7.70
N PHE A 244 0.38 -14.06 -8.07
CA PHE A 244 -0.58 -13.18 -8.73
C PHE A 244 -1.69 -12.87 -7.73
N VAL A 245 -1.96 -11.59 -7.51
CA VAL A 245 -2.93 -11.11 -6.52
C VAL A 245 -3.95 -10.22 -7.22
N SER A 246 -5.22 -10.41 -6.88
CA SER A 246 -6.31 -9.52 -7.27
C SER A 246 -7.05 -9.09 -6.02
N GLU A 247 -7.08 -7.80 -5.74
CA GLU A 247 -7.65 -7.26 -4.51
C GLU A 247 -8.53 -6.02 -4.72
N ILE A 248 -9.56 -5.88 -3.89
CA ILE A 248 -10.39 -4.69 -3.78
C ILE A 248 -10.19 -4.12 -2.38
N VAL A 249 -9.59 -2.93 -2.33
CA VAL A 249 -9.33 -2.17 -1.11
C VAL A 249 -10.40 -1.10 -0.99
N LYS A 250 -11.23 -1.19 0.06
CA LYS A 250 -12.18 -0.13 0.42
C LYS A 250 -11.79 0.47 1.75
N SER A 251 -11.63 1.79 1.80
CA SER A 251 -11.33 2.50 3.04
C SER A 251 -12.48 3.39 3.51
N VAL A 252 -12.60 3.49 4.84
CA VAL A 252 -13.56 4.36 5.52
C VAL A 252 -12.83 5.07 6.65
N THR A 253 -12.93 6.40 6.69
CA THR A 253 -12.44 7.21 7.81
C THR A 253 -13.43 7.14 8.98
N VAL A 254 -12.94 7.04 10.21
CA VAL A 254 -13.73 7.06 11.44
C VAL A 254 -13.05 7.89 12.53
N LYS A 255 -13.83 8.36 13.49
CA LYS A 255 -13.33 9.03 14.69
C LYS A 255 -13.38 8.09 15.89
N VAL A 256 -12.22 7.60 16.30
CA VAL A 256 -12.08 6.66 17.44
C VAL A 256 -12.02 7.45 18.75
N ASN A 257 -12.90 7.09 19.69
CA ASN A 257 -12.95 7.65 21.06
C ASN A 257 -12.65 6.58 22.11
#